data_AF-R5VMH3-F1
#
_entry.id   AF-R5VMH3-F1
#
_cell.length_a   1.000
_cell.length_b   1.000
_cell.length_c   1.000
_cell.angle_alpha   90.00
_cell.angle_beta   90.00
_cell.angle_gamma   90.00
#
_symmetry.space_group_name_H-M   'P 1'
#
loop_
_entity.id
_entity.type
_entity.pdbx_description
1 polymer ?
#
loop_
_entity_poly.entity_id
_entity_poly.type
_entity_poly.pdbx_seq_one_letter_code
_entity_poly.pdbx_strand_id
1 'polypeptide(L)'
;MNPSRIEKAIDEIYDYVESCKPTKLYPNKVMVEKGELFDLLDELRMCTPEEIKRYQKIITNRDGILSAAQQQAESMLSQAEQRTAQLLDQNEIVQTAYERAEAIMQQATDEAQRLVNAAQEESEQMRKAALLYTNDLLVEASGHVEEALHETENKQRMLLSALKNSIQVMRNNREELMSQLEPQSYGAEPVGQTPEQPVQNEGDFDHIPEDAFLKDTE
;
A
#
# COMPACT_ATOMS: atom_id res chain seq x y z
N MET A 1 -11.63 55.08 60.26
CA MET A 1 -12.53 54.15 60.96
C MET A 1 -13.30 54.98 61.97
N ASN A 2 -14.63 54.92 61.96
CA ASN A 2 -15.42 55.65 62.94
C ASN A 2 -15.24 54.97 64.30
N PRO A 3 -14.90 55.71 65.37
CA PRO A 3 -14.71 55.12 66.70
C PRO A 3 -16.00 54.44 67.15
N SER A 4 -15.83 53.25 67.71
CA SER A 4 -16.91 52.37 68.13
C SER A 4 -17.73 53.01 69.24
N ARG A 5 -19.03 52.68 69.36
CA ARG A 5 -19.86 53.22 70.44
C ARG A 5 -19.33 52.83 71.82
N ILE A 6 -18.72 51.65 71.92
CA ILE A 6 -18.05 51.19 73.15
C ILE A 6 -16.79 52.00 73.45
N GLU A 7 -16.00 52.36 72.42
CA GLU A 7 -14.79 53.17 72.58
C GLU A 7 -15.16 54.58 73.06
N LYS A 8 -16.20 55.18 72.46
CA LYS A 8 -16.70 56.50 72.89
C LYS A 8 -17.22 56.50 74.34
N ALA A 9 -17.97 55.48 74.75
CA ALA A 9 -18.46 55.38 76.12
C ALA A 9 -17.31 55.18 77.14
N ILE A 10 -16.24 54.47 76.75
CA ILE A 10 -15.03 54.33 77.58
C ILE A 10 -14.30 55.67 77.68
N ASP A 11 -14.13 56.37 76.57
CA ASP A 11 -13.49 57.69 76.52
C ASP A 11 -14.28 58.71 77.36
N GLU A 12 -15.61 58.71 77.28
CA GLU A 12 -16.48 59.58 78.08
C GLU A 12 -16.38 59.30 79.59
N ILE A 13 -16.28 58.03 79.99
CA ILE A 13 -16.02 57.65 81.40
C ILE A 13 -14.62 58.12 81.83
N TYR A 14 -13.62 57.97 80.97
CA TYR A 14 -12.24 58.36 81.26
C TYR A 14 -12.14 59.89 81.44
N ASP A 15 -12.71 60.65 80.50
CA ASP A 15 -12.78 62.11 80.54
C ASP A 15 -13.55 62.60 81.77
N TYR A 16 -14.66 61.93 82.12
CA TYR A 16 -15.43 62.27 83.33
C TYR A 16 -14.60 62.10 84.60
N VAL A 17 -13.90 60.96 84.75
CA VAL A 17 -13.06 60.69 85.92
C VAL A 17 -11.86 61.65 85.99
N GLU A 18 -11.27 62.02 84.85
CA GLU A 18 -10.18 63.00 84.76
C GLU A 18 -10.64 64.42 85.12
N SER A 19 -11.88 64.78 84.78
CA SER A 19 -12.47 66.10 85.10
C SER A 19 -12.83 66.29 86.58
N CYS A 20 -12.91 65.19 87.35
CA CYS A 20 -13.30 65.21 88.76
C CYS A 20 -12.14 65.70 89.66
N LYS A 21 -12.48 66.50 90.69
CA LYS A 21 -11.45 67.13 91.55
C LYS A 21 -10.81 66.14 92.54
N PRO A 22 -9.47 66.17 92.72
CA PRO A 22 -8.81 65.38 93.74
C PRO A 22 -9.18 65.86 95.15
N THR A 23 -9.25 64.91 96.07
CA THR A 23 -9.62 65.15 97.47
C THR A 23 -8.47 65.87 98.19
N LYS A 24 -8.79 66.96 98.90
CA LYS A 24 -7.80 67.86 99.54
C LYS A 24 -6.77 67.17 100.45
N LEU A 25 -7.10 66.01 101.02
CA LEU A 25 -6.25 65.24 101.95
C LEU A 25 -5.52 64.06 101.28
N TYR A 26 -5.91 63.66 100.06
CA TYR A 26 -5.36 62.50 99.37
C TYR A 26 -5.31 62.78 97.86
N PRO A 27 -4.17 63.24 97.31
CA PRO A 27 -4.07 63.64 95.91
C PRO A 27 -4.34 62.49 94.93
N ASN A 28 -4.15 61.23 95.35
CA ASN A 28 -4.46 60.04 94.55
C ASN A 28 -5.93 59.56 94.68
N LYS A 29 -6.81 60.33 95.34
CA LYS A 29 -8.24 60.00 95.48
C LYS A 29 -9.09 61.09 94.86
N VAL A 30 -9.87 60.73 93.86
CA VAL A 30 -10.84 61.62 93.22
C VAL A 30 -12.23 61.36 93.83
N MET A 31 -12.96 62.43 94.12
CA MET A 31 -14.35 62.34 94.58
C MET A 31 -15.26 62.44 93.36
N VAL A 32 -15.96 61.36 93.04
CA VAL A 32 -16.88 61.26 91.91
C VAL A 32 -18.33 61.28 92.40
N GLU A 33 -19.23 61.85 91.60
CA GLU A 33 -20.65 61.69 91.88
C GLU A 33 -21.06 60.26 91.54
N LYS A 34 -21.66 59.57 92.51
CA LYS A 34 -22.05 58.18 92.33
C LYS A 34 -23.09 58.05 91.19
N GLY A 35 -24.12 58.90 91.14
CA GLY A 35 -25.19 58.80 90.15
C GLY A 35 -24.66 58.87 88.72
N GLU A 36 -24.00 59.96 88.40
CA GLU A 36 -23.44 60.24 87.07
C GLU A 36 -22.44 59.17 86.59
N LEU A 37 -21.56 58.65 87.46
CA LEU A 37 -20.66 57.55 87.08
C LEU A 37 -21.41 56.24 86.80
N PHE A 38 -22.45 55.93 87.59
CA PHE A 38 -23.26 54.73 87.36
C PHE A 38 -24.09 54.85 86.08
N ASP A 39 -24.58 56.04 85.74
CA ASP A 39 -25.31 56.29 84.49
C ASP A 39 -24.40 56.07 83.26
N LEU A 40 -23.17 56.59 83.28
CA LEU A 40 -22.17 56.35 82.22
C LEU A 40 -21.78 54.87 82.11
N LEU A 41 -21.61 54.18 83.24
CA LEU A 41 -21.33 52.74 83.27
C LEU A 41 -22.51 51.89 82.78
N ASP A 42 -23.75 52.31 83.04
CA ASP A 42 -24.95 51.64 82.55
C ASP A 42 -25.11 51.85 81.03
N GLU A 43 -24.79 53.03 80.50
CA GLU A 43 -24.72 53.25 79.05
C GLU A 43 -23.67 52.36 78.37
N LEU A 44 -22.46 52.27 78.94
CA LEU A 44 -21.42 51.35 78.49
C LEU A 44 -21.92 49.90 78.52
N ARG A 45 -22.60 49.51 79.62
CA ARG A 45 -23.17 48.16 79.79
C ARG A 45 -24.26 47.84 78.78
N MET A 46 -25.05 48.81 78.34
CA MET A 46 -26.07 48.63 77.30
C MET A 46 -25.48 48.57 75.89
N CYS A 47 -24.45 49.37 75.61
CA CYS A 47 -23.81 49.41 74.29
C CYS A 47 -22.88 48.21 74.04
N THR A 48 -22.24 47.66 75.09
CA THR A 48 -21.22 46.60 74.97
C THR A 48 -21.74 45.30 74.33
N PRO A 49 -22.88 44.72 74.74
CA PRO A 49 -23.38 43.47 74.16
C PRO A 49 -23.71 43.60 72.67
N GLU A 50 -24.26 44.74 72.26
CA GLU A 50 -24.64 45.00 70.87
C GLU A 50 -23.41 45.18 69.96
N GLU A 51 -22.36 45.84 70.45
CA GLU A 51 -21.11 45.98 69.70
C GLU A 51 -20.36 44.64 69.57
N ILE A 52 -20.30 43.85 70.64
CA ILE A 52 -19.71 42.50 70.61
C ILE A 52 -20.44 41.61 69.59
N LYS A 53 -21.78 41.61 69.58
CA LYS A 53 -22.56 40.86 68.57
C LYS A 53 -22.27 41.33 67.15
N ARG A 54 -22.13 42.64 66.92
CA ARG A 54 -21.76 43.20 65.61
C ARG A 54 -20.40 42.68 65.16
N TYR A 55 -19.38 42.72 66.02
CA TYR A 55 -18.05 42.20 65.68
C TYR A 55 -18.05 40.70 65.42
N GLN A 56 -18.75 39.91 66.25
CA GLN A 56 -18.89 38.47 66.04
C GLN A 56 -19.53 38.17 64.67
N LYS A 57 -20.58 38.90 64.29
CA LYS A 57 -21.21 38.75 62.98
C LYS A 57 -20.26 39.08 61.82
N ILE A 58 -19.43 40.11 61.96
CA ILE A 58 -18.41 40.46 60.96
C ILE A 58 -17.38 39.34 60.82
N ILE A 59 -16.91 38.79 61.95
CA ILE A 59 -15.95 37.68 61.97
C ILE A 59 -16.56 36.45 61.30
N THR A 60 -17.76 36.03 61.70
CA THR A 60 -18.45 34.88 61.08
C THR A 60 -18.68 35.09 59.58
N ASN A 61 -19.07 36.30 59.16
CA ASN A 61 -19.24 36.60 57.73
C ASN A 61 -17.91 36.55 56.98
N ARG A 62 -16.83 37.07 57.57
CA ARG A 62 -15.48 37.01 56.99
C ARG A 62 -15.02 35.57 56.83
N ASP A 63 -15.18 34.76 57.86
CA ASP A 63 -14.79 33.35 57.85
C ASP A 63 -15.62 32.57 56.82
N GLY A 64 -16.92 32.88 56.71
CA GLY A 64 -17.79 32.34 55.67
C GLY A 64 -17.33 32.71 54.26
N ILE A 65 -16.95 33.97 54.03
CA ILE A 65 -16.41 34.42 52.73
C ILE A 65 -15.07 33.72 52.43
N LEU A 66 -14.17 33.62 53.41
CA LEU A 66 -12.88 32.97 53.23
C LEU A 66 -13.04 31.48 52.92
N SER A 67 -13.93 30.79 53.63
CA SER A 67 -14.22 29.37 53.38
C SER A 67 -14.85 29.17 52.01
N ALA A 68 -15.81 30.00 51.60
CA ALA A 68 -16.41 29.94 50.27
C ALA A 68 -15.38 30.19 49.16
N ALA A 69 -14.50 31.18 49.36
CA ALA A 69 -13.42 31.48 48.40
C ALA A 69 -12.41 30.32 48.30
N GLN A 70 -12.04 29.69 49.42
CA GLN A 70 -11.17 28.51 49.43
C GLN A 70 -11.83 27.33 48.70
N GLN A 71 -13.09 27.03 48.99
CA GLN A 71 -13.83 25.95 48.33
C GLN A 71 -13.97 26.21 46.81
N GLN A 72 -14.21 27.46 46.42
CA GLN A 72 -14.26 27.82 45.01
C GLN A 72 -12.90 27.68 44.33
N ALA A 73 -11.81 28.07 45.00
CA ALA A 73 -10.46 27.92 44.48
C ALA A 73 -10.09 26.43 44.30
N GLU A 74 -10.40 25.59 45.29
CA GLU A 74 -10.20 24.13 45.20
C GLU A 74 -11.03 23.51 44.07
N SER A 75 -12.30 23.90 43.93
CA SER A 75 -13.16 23.44 42.83
C SER A 75 -12.63 23.87 41.47
N MET A 76 -12.13 25.11 41.35
CA MET A 76 -11.53 25.60 40.11
C MET A 76 -10.25 24.84 39.76
N LEU A 77 -9.39 24.56 40.74
CA LEU A 77 -8.16 23.80 40.54
C LEU A 77 -8.48 22.37 40.10
N SER A 78 -9.39 21.70 40.79
CA SER A 78 -9.83 20.34 40.43
C SER A 78 -10.41 20.26 39.02
N GLN A 79 -11.24 21.24 38.63
CA GLN A 79 -11.77 21.32 37.27
C GLN A 79 -10.67 21.56 36.22
N ALA A 80 -9.67 22.39 36.53
CA ALA A 80 -8.55 22.63 35.65
C ALA A 80 -7.69 21.38 35.46
N GLU A 81 -7.37 20.66 36.54
CA GLU A 81 -6.64 19.39 36.50
C GLU A 81 -7.39 18.33 35.68
N GLN A 82 -8.70 18.19 35.88
CA GLN A 82 -9.53 17.27 35.11
C GLN A 82 -9.54 17.60 33.62
N ARG A 83 -9.65 18.89 33.26
CA ARG A 83 -9.59 19.32 31.86
C ARG A 83 -8.22 19.06 31.23
N THR A 84 -7.14 19.36 31.95
CA THR A 84 -5.78 19.09 31.47
C THR A 84 -5.56 17.59 31.24
N ALA A 85 -6.02 16.74 32.17
CA ALA A 85 -5.94 15.29 32.00
C ALA A 85 -6.72 14.81 30.77
N GLN A 86 -7.94 15.33 30.55
CA GLN A 86 -8.74 15.02 29.37
C GLN A 86 -8.09 15.48 28.05
N LEU A 87 -7.43 16.64 28.04
CA LEU A 87 -6.73 17.14 26.86
C LEU A 87 -5.49 16.31 26.54
N LEU A 88 -4.75 15.87 27.57
CA LEU A 88 -3.59 15.01 27.40
C LEU A 88 -4.00 13.63 26.85
N ASP A 89 -5.03 13.02 27.43
CA ASP A 89 -5.60 11.75 26.96
C ASP A 89 -6.07 11.84 25.50
N GLN A 90 -6.79 12.91 25.15
CA GLN A 90 -7.17 13.15 23.75
C GLN A 90 -5.97 13.29 22.82
N ASN A 91 -4.90 13.98 23.26
CA ASN A 91 -3.70 14.14 22.45
C ASN A 91 -2.98 12.81 22.22
N GLU A 92 -2.86 11.99 23.27
CA GLU A 92 -2.27 10.65 23.20
C GLU A 92 -3.08 9.72 22.29
N ILE A 93 -4.42 9.75 22.38
CA ILE A 93 -5.30 8.99 21.50
C ILE A 93 -5.09 9.41 20.04
N VAL A 94 -5.01 10.72 19.77
CA VAL A 94 -4.80 11.24 18.42
C VAL A 94 -3.43 10.83 17.89
N GLN A 95 -2.37 10.96 18.69
CA GLN A 95 -1.03 10.53 18.30
C GLN A 95 -0.98 9.03 17.99
N THR A 96 -1.52 8.21 18.88
CA THR A 96 -1.62 6.75 18.68
C THR A 96 -2.43 6.40 17.44
N ALA A 97 -3.51 7.15 17.16
CA ALA A 97 -4.31 6.96 15.95
C ALA A 97 -3.51 7.30 14.68
N TYR A 98 -2.70 8.36 14.69
CA TYR A 98 -1.81 8.69 13.58
C TYR A 98 -0.74 7.62 13.36
N GLU A 99 -0.06 7.16 14.41
CA GLU A 99 0.93 6.08 14.32
C GLU A 99 0.32 4.78 13.77
N ARG A 100 -0.89 4.43 14.22
CA ARG A 100 -1.62 3.27 13.71
C ARG A 100 -2.04 3.45 12.26
N ALA A 101 -2.48 4.64 11.86
CA ALA A 101 -2.84 4.94 10.48
C ALA A 101 -1.63 4.81 9.56
N GLU A 102 -0.48 5.34 9.97
CA GLU A 102 0.78 5.23 9.22
C GLU A 102 1.22 3.77 9.08
N ALA A 103 1.15 2.98 10.16
CA ALA A 103 1.44 1.55 10.11
C ALA A 103 0.50 0.78 9.15
N ILE A 104 -0.79 1.09 9.15
CA ILE A 104 -1.76 0.50 8.22
C ILE A 104 -1.43 0.89 6.77
N MET A 105 -1.12 2.16 6.53
CA MET A 105 -0.76 2.66 5.19
C MET A 105 0.52 2.01 4.67
N GLN A 106 1.52 1.84 5.53
CA GLN A 106 2.75 1.17 5.17
C GLN A 106 2.50 -0.31 4.86
N GLN A 107 1.76 -1.01 5.71
CA GLN A 107 1.38 -2.41 5.48
C GLN A 107 0.60 -2.57 4.16
N ALA A 108 -0.36 -1.69 3.89
CA ALA A 108 -1.14 -1.72 2.66
C ALA A 108 -0.26 -1.46 1.42
N THR A 109 0.72 -0.56 1.52
CA THR A 109 1.67 -0.27 0.44
C THR A 109 2.59 -1.46 0.18
N ASP A 110 3.12 -2.08 1.24
CA ASP A 110 3.95 -3.28 1.12
C ASP A 110 3.18 -4.46 0.53
N GLU A 111 1.93 -4.65 0.95
CA GLU A 111 1.05 -5.70 0.41
C GLU A 111 0.70 -5.44 -1.05
N ALA A 112 0.37 -4.20 -1.41
CA ALA A 112 0.13 -3.81 -2.81
C ALA A 112 1.36 -4.07 -3.68
N GLN A 113 2.57 -3.71 -3.20
CA GLN A 113 3.80 -3.96 -3.94
C GLN A 113 4.08 -5.45 -4.11
N ARG A 114 3.84 -6.26 -3.07
CA ARG A 114 3.94 -7.73 -3.17
C ARG A 114 2.98 -8.30 -4.19
N LEU A 115 1.73 -7.85 -4.19
CA LEU A 115 0.70 -8.31 -5.13
C LEU A 115 1.05 -7.96 -6.57
N VAL A 116 1.52 -6.73 -6.82
CA VAL A 116 1.98 -6.30 -8.15
C VAL A 116 3.16 -7.14 -8.62
N ASN A 117 4.15 -7.37 -7.75
CA ASN A 117 5.31 -8.19 -8.10
C ASN A 117 4.92 -9.64 -8.40
N ALA A 118 4.04 -10.24 -7.58
CA ALA A 118 3.54 -11.59 -7.79
C ALA A 118 2.75 -11.71 -9.11
N ALA A 119 1.86 -10.74 -9.40
CA ALA A 119 1.09 -10.71 -10.64
C ALA A 119 2.01 -10.55 -11.87
N GLN A 120 3.06 -9.73 -11.76
CA GLN A 120 4.03 -9.56 -12.84
C GLN A 120 4.83 -10.85 -13.09
N GLU A 121 5.24 -11.54 -12.02
CA GLU A 121 5.95 -12.82 -12.12
C GLU A 121 5.06 -13.90 -12.76
N GLU A 122 3.81 -14.03 -12.29
CA GLU A 122 2.83 -14.96 -12.86
C GLU A 122 2.56 -14.66 -14.33
N SER A 123 2.39 -13.39 -14.70
CA SER A 123 2.19 -12.97 -16.09
C SER A 123 3.37 -13.35 -16.98
N GLU A 124 4.61 -13.12 -16.52
CA GLU A 124 5.82 -13.52 -17.25
C GLU A 124 5.95 -15.04 -17.38
N GLN A 125 5.60 -15.79 -16.34
CA GLN A 125 5.57 -17.25 -16.37
C GLN A 125 4.53 -17.76 -17.38
N MET A 126 3.32 -17.23 -17.35
CA MET A 126 2.25 -17.59 -18.28
C MET A 126 2.64 -17.25 -19.73
N ARG A 127 3.22 -16.07 -19.95
CA ARG A 127 3.72 -15.66 -21.27
C ARG A 127 4.78 -16.63 -21.80
N LYS A 128 5.76 -17.00 -20.96
CA LYS A 128 6.79 -17.98 -21.35
C LYS A 128 6.20 -19.35 -21.65
N ALA A 129 5.28 -19.83 -20.81
CA ALA A 129 4.62 -21.12 -21.02
C ALA A 129 3.81 -21.13 -22.33
N ALA A 130 3.08 -20.05 -22.63
CA ALA A 130 2.35 -19.91 -23.88
C ALA A 130 3.30 -19.91 -25.09
N LEU A 131 4.41 -19.17 -25.03
CA LEU A 131 5.39 -19.13 -26.10
C LEU A 131 6.03 -20.51 -26.35
N LEU A 132 6.42 -21.22 -25.30
CA LEU A 132 6.97 -22.57 -25.40
C LEU A 132 5.95 -23.52 -26.03
N TYR A 133 4.71 -23.51 -25.54
CA TYR A 133 3.64 -24.33 -26.10
C TYR A 133 3.38 -24.03 -27.58
N THR A 134 3.35 -22.75 -27.97
CA THR A 134 3.17 -22.39 -29.39
C THR A 134 4.36 -22.82 -30.24
N ASN A 135 5.58 -22.79 -29.70
CA ASN A 135 6.77 -23.27 -30.40
C ASN A 135 6.70 -24.78 -30.61
N ASP A 136 6.30 -25.55 -29.60
CA ASP A 136 6.15 -27.00 -29.71
C ASP A 136 5.09 -27.37 -30.77
N LEU A 137 3.95 -26.66 -30.80
CA LEU A 137 2.95 -26.83 -31.85
C LEU A 137 3.48 -26.50 -33.25
N LEU A 138 4.31 -25.46 -33.38
CA LEU A 138 4.93 -25.12 -34.66
C LEU A 138 5.92 -26.19 -35.11
N VAL A 139 6.72 -26.75 -34.18
CA VAL A 139 7.63 -27.86 -34.48
C VAL A 139 6.86 -29.09 -34.96
N GLU A 140 5.78 -29.46 -34.28
CA GLU A 140 4.91 -30.57 -34.70
C GLU A 140 4.28 -30.31 -36.07
N ALA A 141 3.73 -29.11 -36.29
CA ALA A 141 3.14 -28.73 -37.58
C ALA A 141 4.17 -28.76 -38.72
N SER A 142 5.39 -28.27 -38.48
CA SER A 142 6.50 -28.35 -39.43
C SER A 142 6.85 -29.80 -39.76
N GLY A 143 6.93 -30.68 -38.75
CA GLY A 143 7.17 -32.10 -38.95
C GLY A 143 6.11 -32.77 -39.84
N HIS A 144 4.83 -32.46 -39.62
CA HIS A 144 3.75 -32.97 -40.47
C HIS A 144 3.82 -32.47 -41.91
N VAL A 145 4.22 -31.21 -42.12
CA VAL A 145 4.42 -30.66 -43.46
C VAL A 145 5.59 -31.33 -44.16
N GLU A 146 6.71 -31.55 -43.46
CA GLU A 146 7.87 -32.27 -44.00
C GLU A 146 7.53 -33.71 -44.36
N GLU A 147 6.78 -34.42 -43.51
CA GLU A 147 6.33 -35.78 -43.78
C GLU A 147 5.40 -35.85 -44.99
N ALA A 148 4.43 -34.93 -45.09
CA ALA A 148 3.51 -34.85 -46.23
C ALA A 148 4.25 -34.53 -47.55
N LEU A 149 5.27 -33.67 -47.50
CA LEU A 149 6.13 -33.38 -48.64
C LEU A 149 6.89 -34.64 -49.07
N HIS A 150 7.53 -35.34 -48.12
CA HIS A 150 8.27 -36.55 -48.40
C HIS A 150 7.39 -37.67 -48.99
N GLU A 151 6.17 -37.83 -48.46
CA GLU A 151 5.20 -38.79 -48.99
C GLU A 151 4.76 -38.42 -50.42
N THR A 152 4.55 -37.13 -50.70
CA THR A 152 4.20 -36.63 -52.03
C THR A 152 5.32 -36.88 -53.04
N GLU A 153 6.56 -36.59 -52.68
CA GLU A 153 7.73 -36.88 -53.52
C GLU A 153 7.85 -38.38 -53.83
N ASN A 154 7.63 -39.24 -52.82
CA ASN A 154 7.64 -40.69 -53.00
C ASN A 154 6.56 -41.14 -53.98
N LYS A 155 5.31 -40.66 -53.81
CA LYS A 155 4.19 -40.96 -54.73
C LYS A 155 4.49 -40.47 -56.15
N GLN A 156 5.08 -39.27 -56.30
CA GLN A 156 5.45 -38.73 -57.60
C GLN A 156 6.55 -39.55 -58.29
N ARG A 157 7.57 -40.02 -57.54
CA ARG A 157 8.58 -40.97 -58.06
C ARG A 157 7.94 -42.28 -58.53
N MET A 158 7.03 -42.85 -57.73
CA MET A 158 6.32 -44.08 -58.10
C MET A 158 5.47 -43.89 -59.36
N LEU A 159 4.73 -42.78 -59.46
CA LEU A 159 3.92 -42.45 -60.64
C LEU A 159 4.79 -42.28 -61.89
N LEU A 160 5.91 -41.54 -61.79
CA LEU A 160 6.85 -41.40 -62.90
C LEU A 160 7.40 -42.75 -63.35
N SER A 161 7.74 -43.64 -62.41
CA SER A 161 8.19 -45.00 -62.72
C SER A 161 7.10 -45.82 -63.43
N ALA A 162 5.86 -45.76 -62.96
CA ALA A 162 4.73 -46.45 -63.57
C ALA A 162 4.44 -45.96 -65.00
N LEU A 163 4.48 -44.64 -65.22
CA LEU A 163 4.31 -44.05 -66.55
C LEU A 163 5.45 -44.44 -67.50
N LYS A 164 6.71 -44.42 -67.03
CA LYS A 164 7.86 -44.91 -67.81
C LYS A 164 7.71 -46.37 -68.20
N ASN A 165 7.26 -47.23 -67.28
CA ASN A 165 6.99 -48.64 -67.56
C ASN A 165 5.89 -48.79 -68.63
N SER A 166 4.77 -48.08 -68.50
CA SER A 166 3.67 -48.10 -69.48
C SER A 166 4.14 -47.67 -70.88
N ILE A 167 4.97 -46.64 -70.99
CA ILE A 167 5.59 -46.22 -72.26
C ILE A 167 6.45 -47.34 -72.85
N GLN A 168 7.26 -48.01 -72.02
CA GLN A 168 8.10 -49.11 -72.49
C GLN A 168 7.26 -50.30 -72.99
N VAL A 169 6.18 -50.66 -72.27
CA VAL A 169 5.24 -51.70 -72.73
C VAL A 169 4.61 -51.32 -74.06
N MET A 170 4.14 -50.07 -74.22
CA MET A 170 3.59 -49.61 -75.50
C MET A 170 4.62 -49.65 -76.63
N ARG A 171 5.89 -49.31 -76.35
CA ARG A 171 6.99 -49.40 -77.32
C ARG A 171 7.22 -50.85 -77.75
N ASN A 172 7.33 -51.77 -76.79
CA ASN A 172 7.50 -53.20 -77.04
C ASN A 172 6.32 -53.77 -77.85
N ASN A 173 5.07 -53.48 -77.46
CA ASN A 173 3.88 -53.93 -78.18
C ASN A 173 3.87 -53.42 -79.62
N ARG A 174 4.31 -52.17 -79.86
CA ARG A 174 4.42 -51.60 -81.21
C ARG A 174 5.48 -52.30 -82.06
N GLU A 175 6.63 -52.63 -81.46
CA GLU A 175 7.70 -53.38 -82.14
C GLU A 175 7.24 -54.80 -82.51
N GLU A 176 6.56 -55.50 -81.60
CA GLU A 176 5.96 -56.81 -81.85
C GLU A 176 4.92 -56.75 -82.98
N LEU A 177 4.03 -55.74 -82.98
CA LEU A 177 3.08 -55.49 -84.06
C LEU A 177 3.75 -55.24 -85.41
N MET A 178 4.82 -54.44 -85.46
CA MET A 178 5.56 -54.22 -86.71
C MET A 178 6.24 -55.49 -87.22
N SER A 179 6.80 -56.32 -86.33
CA SER A 179 7.36 -57.62 -86.70
C SER A 179 6.32 -58.57 -87.32
N GLN A 180 5.04 -58.45 -86.94
CA GLN A 180 3.95 -59.25 -87.54
C GLN A 180 3.46 -58.70 -88.88
N LEU A 181 3.71 -57.42 -89.17
CA LEU A 181 3.31 -56.74 -90.41
C LEU A 181 4.37 -56.84 -91.51
N GLU A 182 5.63 -57.16 -91.18
CA GLU A 182 6.60 -57.57 -92.18
C GLU A 182 6.15 -58.94 -92.76
N PRO A 183 5.83 -59.02 -94.07
CA PRO A 183 5.53 -60.30 -94.66
C PRO A 183 6.75 -61.19 -94.44
N GLN A 184 6.54 -62.40 -93.91
CA GLN A 184 7.54 -63.45 -94.03
C GLN A 184 7.92 -63.51 -95.51
N SER A 185 9.10 -63.00 -95.86
CA SER A 185 9.67 -63.28 -97.15
C SER A 185 9.87 -64.79 -97.15
N TYR A 186 9.01 -65.45 -97.92
CA TYR A 186 9.18 -66.84 -98.25
C TYR A 186 10.63 -67.04 -98.67
N GLY A 187 11.29 -67.99 -98.01
CA GLY A 187 12.69 -68.28 -98.23
C GLY A 187 13.01 -68.38 -99.70
N ALA A 188 13.93 -67.53 -100.14
CA ALA A 188 14.73 -67.76 -101.33
C ALA A 188 16.17 -67.92 -100.84
N GLU A 189 16.60 -69.17 -100.67
CA GLU A 189 18.02 -69.46 -100.85
C GLU A 189 18.40 -69.15 -102.31
N PRO A 190 19.66 -68.73 -102.55
CA PRO A 190 20.58 -69.73 -103.08
C PRO A 190 22.00 -69.67 -102.51
N VAL A 191 22.52 -70.87 -102.21
CA VAL A 191 23.80 -71.44 -102.68
C VAL A 191 25.04 -70.53 -102.70
N GLY A 192 26.10 -70.93 -101.98
CA GLY A 192 27.48 -70.66 -102.39
C GLY A 192 28.49 -70.48 -101.26
N GLN A 193 29.42 -71.43 -101.15
CA GLN A 193 30.51 -71.54 -100.18
C GLN A 193 31.69 -70.56 -100.41
N THR A 194 32.13 -69.89 -99.33
CA THR A 194 33.53 -69.55 -98.86
C THR A 194 34.59 -68.90 -99.79
N PRO A 195 35.74 -68.37 -99.29
CA PRO A 195 36.11 -67.81 -97.96
C PRO A 195 36.93 -66.47 -98.02
N GLU A 196 37.17 -65.88 -96.82
CA GLU A 196 38.32 -65.04 -96.34
C GLU A 196 38.94 -63.94 -97.24
N GLN A 197 39.24 -62.71 -96.76
CA GLN A 197 40.46 -62.32 -95.99
C GLN A 197 40.49 -60.77 -95.74
N PRO A 198 41.43 -60.16 -94.96
CA PRO A 198 41.07 -59.48 -93.71
C PRO A 198 41.46 -57.97 -93.60
N VAL A 199 40.76 -57.26 -92.68
CA VAL A 199 41.29 -56.43 -91.57
C VAL A 199 41.99 -55.05 -91.81
N GLN A 200 41.55 -54.09 -90.97
CA GLN A 200 42.19 -52.82 -90.46
C GLN A 200 42.30 -51.64 -91.46
N ASN A 201 42.10 -50.36 -91.10
CA ASN A 201 42.34 -49.72 -89.80
C ASN A 201 41.69 -48.30 -89.69
N GLU A 202 41.48 -47.88 -88.44
CA GLU A 202 41.66 -46.53 -87.82
C GLU A 202 40.89 -45.24 -88.21
N GLY A 203 40.56 -44.48 -87.15
CA GLY A 203 40.27 -43.03 -87.09
C GLY A 203 38.80 -42.72 -86.81
N ASP A 204 38.34 -42.54 -85.57
CA ASP A 204 38.54 -41.43 -84.61
C ASP A 204 38.00 -40.05 -85.08
N PHE A 205 37.49 -39.26 -84.12
CA PHE A 205 36.64 -38.04 -84.17
C PHE A 205 35.12 -38.31 -84.26
N ASP A 206 34.25 -37.85 -83.36
CA ASP A 206 34.32 -36.64 -82.55
C ASP A 206 33.47 -36.75 -81.26
N HIS A 207 33.88 -35.97 -80.26
CA HIS A 207 33.37 -35.84 -78.89
C HIS A 207 31.99 -35.15 -78.88
N ILE A 208 31.16 -35.20 -77.82
CA ILE A 208 31.24 -34.33 -76.62
C ILE A 208 30.25 -34.86 -75.55
N PRO A 209 30.63 -34.95 -74.25
CA PRO A 209 29.74 -35.26 -73.13
C PRO A 209 29.28 -34.03 -72.33
N GLU A 210 28.18 -34.27 -71.59
CA GLU A 210 27.66 -33.74 -70.32
C GLU A 210 28.17 -32.42 -69.70
N ASP A 211 27.19 -31.71 -69.12
CA ASP A 211 27.29 -30.77 -68.00
C ASP A 211 27.87 -29.37 -68.25
N ALA A 212 27.05 -28.53 -68.87
CA ALA A 212 26.99 -27.11 -68.57
C ALA A 212 25.62 -26.78 -67.95
N PHE A 213 25.62 -25.88 -66.96
CA PHE A 213 24.50 -25.38 -66.15
C PHE A 213 24.27 -26.10 -64.81
N LEU A 214 24.97 -25.63 -63.77
CA LEU A 214 24.36 -24.84 -62.68
C LEU A 214 25.44 -24.39 -61.68
N LYS A 215 25.91 -23.15 -61.85
CA LYS A 215 26.43 -22.32 -60.76
C LYS A 215 25.98 -20.89 -61.06
N ASP A 216 25.10 -20.37 -60.21
CA ASP A 216 25.34 -19.16 -59.42
C ASP A 216 24.04 -18.72 -58.75
N THR A 217 24.02 -18.87 -57.43
CA THR A 217 23.16 -18.13 -56.51
C THR A 217 24.05 -17.10 -55.82
N GLU A 218 23.84 -15.83 -56.13
CA GLU A 218 24.02 -14.69 -55.22
C GLU A 218 22.70 -13.92 -55.15
#